data_AF-A0A6L8LV01-F1
#
_entry.id   AF-A0A6L8LV01-F1
#
_cell.length_a   1.000
_cell.length_b   1.000
_cell.length_c   1.000
_cell.angle_alpha   90.00
_cell.angle_beta   90.00
_cell.angle_gamma   90.00
#
_symmetry.space_group_name_H-M   'P 1'
#
loop_
_entity.id
_entity.type
_entity.pdbx_description
1 polymer ?
#
loop_
_entity_poly.entity_id
_entity_poly.type
_entity_poly.pdbx_seq_one_letter_code
_entity_poly.pdbx_strand_id
1 'polypeptide(L)'
;MHVNNPFFNTKTTISDVDQLADRLLALSDKDAQLISDVLSLTQEDAALLGKIHQQTAVIEQQKALITQQGSDISQLKLDINQAQALAKASCENLLINPRGKINQANESDGVLAAGVYFCDGWKAGTKGAEVYRDADGFRLVSGSIVQLVPNNVDPNQPLRGNLTIVSGTPQIQINGGTDITQSDSAEYIQFEVSGDNSKFTKLMLAESTDLPVYRQIVDELTPCLRFLYVEDKSESSNANWVALTYVHSTAASSWGNISFPVVMHTTPACQITTSSGLSLTNSVVTPNRVHYESDRPNGISRLIADARP
;
A
#
# COMPACT_ATOMS: atom_id res chain seq x y z
N MET A 1 31.77 -94.80 -81.78
CA MET A 1 30.75 -93.76 -81.55
C MET A 1 31.45 -92.61 -80.86
N HIS A 2 31.68 -91.50 -81.56
CA HIS A 2 32.43 -90.35 -81.04
C HIS A 2 31.51 -89.55 -80.09
N VAL A 3 31.89 -89.45 -78.81
CA VAL A 3 31.22 -88.59 -77.84
C VAL A 3 31.81 -87.19 -78.00
N ASN A 4 31.02 -86.25 -78.50
CA ASN A 4 31.42 -84.87 -78.67
C ASN A 4 31.15 -84.13 -77.35
N ASN A 5 32.20 -83.83 -76.59
CA ASN A 5 32.08 -83.05 -75.35
C ASN A 5 32.22 -81.55 -75.69
N PRO A 6 31.14 -80.75 -75.58
CA PRO A 6 31.15 -79.35 -75.99
C PRO A 6 32.00 -78.43 -75.09
N PHE A 7 32.57 -78.96 -74.00
CA PHE A 7 33.34 -78.16 -73.04
C PHE A 7 34.85 -78.08 -73.31
N PHE A 8 35.39 -78.82 -74.29
CA PHE A 8 36.86 -78.89 -74.50
C PHE A 8 37.36 -78.43 -75.87
N ASN A 9 36.55 -77.74 -76.71
CA ASN A 9 36.94 -77.42 -78.09
C ASN A 9 37.10 -75.91 -78.41
N THR A 10 37.50 -75.09 -77.44
CA THR A 10 37.97 -73.72 -77.69
C THR A 10 39.43 -73.60 -77.27
N LYS A 11 40.35 -73.41 -78.24
CA LYS A 11 41.74 -73.04 -77.95
C LYS A 11 41.75 -71.65 -77.35
N THR A 12 41.87 -71.54 -76.03
CA THR A 12 42.12 -70.27 -75.34
C THR A 12 43.43 -69.69 -75.88
N THR A 13 43.41 -68.48 -76.42
CA THR A 13 44.62 -67.82 -76.94
C THR A 13 45.23 -66.92 -75.85
N ILE A 14 46.54 -66.66 -75.91
CA ILE A 14 47.22 -65.76 -74.95
C ILE A 14 46.54 -64.36 -74.95
N SER A 15 46.05 -63.91 -76.10
CA SER A 15 45.31 -62.65 -76.23
C SER A 15 44.00 -62.60 -75.43
N ASP A 16 43.32 -63.74 -75.22
CA ASP A 16 42.09 -63.78 -74.42
C ASP A 16 42.39 -63.61 -72.92
N VAL A 17 43.56 -64.10 -72.49
CA VAL A 17 44.06 -63.97 -71.11
C VAL A 17 44.48 -62.53 -70.81
N ASP A 18 45.17 -61.87 -71.75
CA ASP A 18 45.57 -60.46 -71.60
C ASP A 18 44.35 -59.52 -71.52
N GLN A 19 43.34 -59.72 -72.38
CA GLN A 19 42.10 -58.94 -72.31
C GLN A 19 41.31 -59.16 -71.01
N LEU A 20 41.35 -60.38 -70.46
CA LEU A 20 40.74 -60.67 -69.16
C LEU A 20 41.50 -59.98 -68.03
N ALA A 21 42.84 -59.98 -68.06
CA ALA A 21 43.68 -59.30 -67.09
C ALA A 21 43.42 -57.78 -67.09
N ASP A 22 43.35 -57.14 -68.26
CA ASP A 22 43.04 -55.71 -68.38
C ASP A 22 41.64 -55.37 -67.83
N ARG A 23 40.64 -56.23 -68.09
CA ARG A 23 39.29 -56.06 -67.54
C ARG A 23 39.25 -56.22 -66.02
N LEU A 24 39.99 -57.19 -65.48
CA LEU A 24 40.10 -57.39 -64.03
C LEU A 24 40.79 -56.21 -63.35
N LEU A 25 41.84 -55.65 -63.97
CA LEU A 25 42.51 -54.45 -63.49
C LEU A 25 41.57 -53.23 -63.49
N ALA A 26 40.87 -53.00 -64.59
CA ALA A 26 39.89 -51.91 -64.69
C ALA A 26 38.71 -52.05 -63.72
N LEU A 27 38.32 -53.29 -63.37
CA LEU A 27 37.33 -53.55 -62.32
C LEU A 27 37.91 -53.25 -60.93
N SER A 28 39.16 -53.67 -60.67
CA SER A 28 39.85 -53.37 -59.41
C SER A 28 39.99 -51.86 -59.16
N ASP A 29 40.29 -51.07 -60.20
CA ASP A 29 40.39 -49.61 -60.08
C ASP A 29 39.02 -48.97 -59.78
N LYS A 30 37.94 -49.48 -60.39
CA LYS A 30 36.57 -49.04 -60.09
C LYS A 30 36.15 -49.40 -58.67
N ASP A 31 36.49 -50.59 -58.20
CA ASP A 31 36.20 -51.02 -56.83
C ASP A 31 36.96 -50.15 -55.82
N ALA A 32 38.23 -49.82 -56.09
CA ALA A 32 39.00 -48.91 -55.25
C ALA A 32 38.38 -47.50 -55.19
N GLN A 33 37.93 -46.95 -56.32
CA GLN A 33 37.22 -45.67 -56.36
C GLN A 33 35.90 -45.73 -55.59
N LEU A 34 35.11 -46.78 -55.79
CA LEU A 34 33.84 -46.96 -55.09
C LEU A 34 34.04 -47.03 -53.57
N ILE A 35 35.05 -47.77 -53.11
CA ILE A 35 35.41 -47.83 -51.69
C ILE A 35 35.78 -46.43 -51.16
N SER A 36 36.57 -45.66 -51.92
CA SER A 36 36.94 -44.29 -51.55
C SER A 36 35.72 -43.38 -51.44
N ASP A 37 34.79 -43.43 -52.40
CA ASP A 37 33.57 -42.62 -52.40
C ASP A 37 32.66 -42.98 -51.21
N VAL A 38 32.51 -44.28 -50.93
CA VAL A 38 31.75 -44.76 -49.77
C VAL A 38 32.35 -44.29 -48.45
N LEU A 39 33.68 -44.29 -48.33
CA LEU A 39 34.37 -43.78 -47.15
C LEU A 39 34.17 -42.27 -46.98
N SER A 40 34.23 -41.50 -48.07
CA SER A 40 33.96 -40.05 -48.04
C SER A 40 32.52 -39.75 -47.59
N LEU A 41 31.55 -40.45 -48.17
CA LEU A 41 30.13 -40.32 -47.77
C LEU A 41 29.92 -40.67 -46.29
N THR A 42 30.59 -41.72 -45.80
CA THR A 42 30.50 -42.11 -44.39
C THR A 42 31.04 -41.01 -43.45
N GLN A 43 32.12 -40.32 -43.85
CA GLN A 43 32.67 -39.21 -43.08
C GLN A 43 31.74 -37.98 -43.08
N GLU A 44 31.13 -37.68 -44.23
CA GLU A 44 30.15 -36.60 -44.36
C GLU A 44 28.89 -36.88 -43.51
N ASP A 45 28.38 -38.11 -43.53
CA ASP A 45 27.25 -38.54 -42.69
C ASP A 45 27.56 -38.40 -41.20
N ALA A 46 28.75 -38.81 -40.76
CA ALA A 46 29.18 -38.65 -39.37
C ALA A 46 29.25 -37.17 -38.95
N ALA A 47 29.74 -36.30 -39.84
CA ALA A 47 29.78 -34.85 -39.59
C ALA A 47 28.38 -34.22 -39.54
N LEU A 48 27.46 -34.68 -40.42
CA LEU A 48 26.07 -34.23 -40.42
C LEU A 48 25.34 -34.65 -39.14
N LEU A 49 25.51 -35.90 -38.69
CA LEU A 49 24.97 -36.39 -37.42
C LEU A 49 25.47 -35.56 -36.22
N GLY A 50 26.76 -35.19 -36.22
CA GLY A 50 27.32 -34.29 -35.21
C GLY A 50 26.62 -32.92 -35.17
N LYS A 51 26.36 -32.31 -36.34
CA LYS A 51 25.62 -31.04 -36.44
C LYS A 51 24.17 -31.19 -35.97
N ILE A 52 23.50 -32.29 -36.29
CA ILE A 52 22.13 -32.57 -35.84
C ILE A 52 22.09 -32.66 -34.30
N HIS A 53 23.00 -33.42 -33.68
CA HIS A 53 23.05 -33.51 -32.22
C HIS A 53 23.29 -32.15 -31.55
N GLN A 54 24.17 -31.32 -32.12
CA GLN A 54 24.39 -29.96 -31.62
C GLN A 54 23.13 -29.11 -31.73
N GLN A 55 22.41 -29.18 -32.84
CA GLN A 55 21.14 -28.46 -33.03
C GLN A 55 20.07 -28.95 -32.06
N THR A 56 19.96 -30.25 -31.82
CA THR A 56 19.02 -30.81 -30.82
C THR A 56 19.29 -30.25 -29.42
N ALA A 57 20.55 -30.15 -29.01
CA ALA A 57 20.91 -29.57 -27.72
C ALA A 57 20.49 -28.10 -27.60
N VAL A 58 20.66 -27.31 -28.66
CA VAL A 58 20.22 -25.90 -28.69
C VAL A 58 18.70 -25.79 -28.60
N ILE A 59 17.96 -26.65 -29.31
CA ILE A 59 16.49 -26.68 -29.27
C ILE A 59 15.97 -26.97 -27.86
N GLU A 60 16.55 -27.96 -27.16
CA GLU A 60 16.14 -28.27 -25.79
C GLU A 60 16.45 -27.13 -24.81
N GLN A 61 17.59 -26.44 -24.97
CA GLN A 61 17.89 -25.23 -24.19
C GLN A 61 16.88 -24.10 -24.44
N GLN A 62 16.54 -23.85 -25.71
CA GLN A 62 15.55 -22.83 -26.08
C GLN A 62 14.16 -23.16 -25.53
N LYS A 63 13.76 -24.43 -25.56
CA LYS A 63 12.48 -24.89 -25.00
C LYS A 63 12.39 -24.64 -23.50
N ALA A 64 13.46 -24.92 -22.74
CA ALA A 64 13.52 -24.61 -21.32
C ALA A 64 13.40 -23.11 -21.05
N LEU A 65 14.10 -22.28 -21.84
CA LEU A 65 14.04 -20.82 -21.71
C LEU A 65 12.63 -20.26 -21.99
N ILE A 66 11.96 -20.73 -23.05
CA ILE A 66 10.59 -20.31 -23.39
C ILE A 66 9.61 -20.70 -22.27
N THR A 67 9.78 -21.89 -21.69
CA THR A 67 8.95 -22.36 -20.57
C THR A 67 9.12 -21.46 -19.33
N GLN A 68 10.36 -21.08 -19.03
CA GLN A 68 10.65 -20.15 -17.93
C GLN A 68 10.04 -18.78 -18.20
N GLN A 69 10.25 -18.20 -19.39
CA GLN A 69 9.68 -16.92 -19.77
C GLN A 69 8.14 -16.92 -19.68
N GLY A 70 7.48 -18.02 -20.06
CA GLY A 70 6.03 -18.17 -19.92
C GLY A 70 5.55 -18.12 -18.46
N SER A 71 6.35 -18.68 -17.55
CA SER A 71 6.08 -18.63 -16.11
C SER A 71 6.27 -17.22 -15.55
N ASP A 72 7.37 -16.55 -15.93
CA ASP A 72 7.68 -15.19 -15.50
C ASP A 72 6.61 -14.18 -15.98
N ILE A 73 6.15 -14.30 -17.24
CA ILE A 73 5.08 -13.46 -17.78
C ILE A 73 3.77 -13.66 -17.02
N SER A 74 3.47 -14.90 -16.63
CA SER A 74 2.27 -15.21 -15.84
C SER A 74 2.32 -14.55 -14.47
N GLN A 75 3.48 -14.59 -13.81
CA GLN A 75 3.68 -13.92 -12.53
C GLN A 75 3.59 -12.39 -12.65
N LEU A 76 4.27 -11.80 -13.63
CA LEU A 76 4.22 -10.35 -13.87
C LEU A 76 2.79 -9.84 -14.12
N LYS A 77 1.95 -10.62 -14.82
CA LYS A 77 0.53 -10.27 -15.00
C LYS A 77 -0.22 -10.25 -13.67
N LEU A 78 0.05 -11.19 -12.77
CA LEU A 78 -0.57 -11.20 -11.43
C LEU A 78 -0.14 -9.98 -10.63
N ASP A 79 1.16 -9.67 -10.63
CA ASP A 79 1.72 -8.55 -9.88
C ASP A 79 1.18 -7.20 -10.38
N ILE A 80 1.08 -7.02 -11.71
CA ILE A 80 0.48 -5.81 -12.32
C ILE A 80 -0.99 -5.66 -11.91
N ASN A 81 -1.77 -6.74 -11.96
CA ASN A 81 -3.18 -6.69 -11.59
C ASN A 81 -3.35 -6.31 -10.10
N GLN A 82 -2.50 -6.84 -9.21
CA GLN A 82 -2.51 -6.48 -7.80
C GLN A 82 -2.11 -5.03 -7.58
N ALA A 83 -1.06 -4.55 -8.25
CA ALA A 83 -0.61 -3.16 -8.15
C ALA A 83 -1.68 -2.18 -8.64
N GLN A 84 -2.37 -2.50 -9.73
CA GLN A 84 -3.47 -1.67 -10.25
C GLN A 84 -4.68 -1.63 -9.29
N ALA A 85 -5.04 -2.76 -8.69
CA ALA A 85 -6.09 -2.80 -7.68
C ALA A 85 -5.74 -1.94 -6.46
N LEU A 86 -4.48 -2.01 -6.00
CA LEU A 86 -3.99 -1.19 -4.90
C LEU A 86 -3.90 0.29 -5.24
N ALA A 87 -3.59 0.66 -6.48
CA ALA A 87 -3.55 2.05 -6.92
C ALA A 87 -4.96 2.68 -6.96
N LYS A 88 -5.96 1.94 -7.47
CA LYS A 88 -7.35 2.40 -7.52
C LYS A 88 -7.99 2.50 -6.13
N ALA A 89 -7.66 1.57 -5.24
CA ALA A 89 -8.19 1.54 -3.88
C ALA A 89 -7.44 2.44 -2.88
N SER A 90 -6.37 3.11 -3.31
CA SER A 90 -5.54 3.98 -2.46
C SER A 90 -6.04 5.42 -2.50
N CYS A 91 -7.23 5.65 -1.97
CA CYS A 91 -7.72 6.99 -1.71
C CYS A 91 -7.18 7.52 -0.38
N GLU A 92 -7.12 8.85 -0.24
CA GLU A 92 -6.73 9.50 1.01
C GLU A 92 -7.73 9.17 2.13
N ASN A 93 -7.23 8.84 3.32
CA ASN A 93 -8.10 8.61 4.47
C ASN A 93 -8.57 9.96 5.01
N LEU A 94 -9.88 10.17 5.00
CA LEU A 94 -10.49 11.38 5.54
C LEU A 94 -10.60 11.32 7.08
N LEU A 95 -10.47 10.13 7.69
CA LEU A 95 -10.56 9.96 9.13
C LEU A 95 -9.31 10.49 9.86
N ILE A 96 -9.56 11.08 11.02
CA ILE A 96 -8.56 11.50 12.00
C ILE A 96 -8.33 10.32 12.96
N ASN A 97 -7.06 10.05 13.31
CA ASN A 97 -6.70 9.00 14.26
C ASN A 97 -7.46 7.66 14.01
N PRO A 98 -7.36 7.09 12.80
CA PRO A 98 -8.19 5.95 12.36
C PRO A 98 -7.96 4.64 13.11
N ARG A 99 -7.04 4.61 14.08
CA ARG A 99 -6.72 3.44 14.91
C ARG A 99 -6.86 3.72 16.41
N GLY A 100 -7.21 4.95 16.80
CA GLY A 100 -7.28 5.33 18.21
C GLY A 100 -5.96 5.27 18.95
N LYS A 101 -4.82 5.32 18.22
CA LYS A 101 -3.49 5.11 18.78
C LYS A 101 -2.90 6.36 19.39
N ILE A 102 -3.37 7.51 18.96
CA ILE A 102 -2.93 8.81 19.43
C ILE A 102 -4.06 9.40 20.27
N ASN A 103 -3.72 10.03 21.38
CA ASN A 103 -4.70 10.71 22.22
C ASN A 103 -4.05 11.92 22.88
N GLN A 104 -4.24 13.08 22.30
CA GLN A 104 -3.69 14.34 22.78
C GLN A 104 -4.46 14.89 24.00
N ALA A 105 -5.78 14.65 24.06
CA ALA A 105 -6.60 15.10 25.17
C ALA A 105 -6.45 14.24 26.44
N ASN A 106 -5.80 13.08 26.35
CA ASN A 106 -5.76 12.08 27.43
C ASN A 106 -7.18 11.69 27.90
N GLU A 107 -8.13 11.62 26.98
CA GLU A 107 -9.51 11.17 27.25
C GLU A 107 -9.53 9.70 27.71
N SER A 108 -10.44 9.40 28.64
CA SER A 108 -10.68 8.05 29.13
C SER A 108 -11.53 7.25 28.15
N ASP A 109 -11.27 5.95 28.08
CA ASP A 109 -12.17 4.98 27.47
C ASP A 109 -13.04 4.29 28.55
N GLY A 110 -13.95 3.40 28.13
CA GLY A 110 -14.93 2.74 28.98
C GLY A 110 -16.37 3.06 28.56
N VAL A 111 -17.26 3.20 29.55
CA VAL A 111 -18.68 3.54 29.34
C VAL A 111 -18.82 5.05 29.17
N LEU A 112 -19.28 5.47 28.01
CA LEU A 112 -19.39 6.85 27.57
C LEU A 112 -20.85 7.22 27.32
N ALA A 113 -21.27 8.36 27.87
CA ALA A 113 -22.54 8.97 27.50
C ALA A 113 -22.52 9.45 26.05
N ALA A 114 -23.71 9.63 25.46
CA ALA A 114 -23.84 10.10 24.09
C ALA A 114 -23.06 11.41 23.84
N GLY A 115 -22.30 11.45 22.74
CA GLY A 115 -21.52 12.61 22.34
C GLY A 115 -20.21 12.84 23.10
N VAL A 116 -19.89 12.04 24.13
CA VAL A 116 -18.63 12.17 24.87
C VAL A 116 -17.47 11.67 24.02
N TYR A 117 -16.43 12.50 23.89
CA TYR A 117 -15.17 12.16 23.23
C TYR A 117 -14.34 11.18 24.07
N PHE A 118 -13.64 10.25 23.41
CA PHE A 118 -12.77 9.26 24.09
C PHE A 118 -11.38 9.08 23.44
N CYS A 119 -11.22 9.55 22.21
CA CYS A 119 -9.90 9.79 21.61
C CYS A 119 -10.04 10.86 20.51
N ASP A 120 -8.90 11.37 20.05
CA ASP A 120 -8.85 12.47 19.09
C ASP A 120 -9.78 12.22 17.88
N GLY A 121 -10.82 13.04 17.76
CA GLY A 121 -11.82 13.00 16.69
C GLY A 121 -12.96 11.97 16.87
N TRP A 122 -12.90 11.04 17.82
CA TRP A 122 -13.95 10.03 18.03
C TRP A 122 -14.77 10.30 19.28
N LYS A 123 -16.10 10.25 19.13
CA LYS A 123 -17.06 10.36 20.23
C LYS A 123 -18.06 9.23 20.24
N ALA A 124 -18.66 8.97 21.39
CA ALA A 124 -19.76 8.03 21.50
C ALA A 124 -20.97 8.51 20.68
N GLY A 125 -21.64 7.57 20.01
CA GLY A 125 -22.82 7.84 19.20
C GLY A 125 -24.02 8.28 20.03
N THR A 126 -25.16 8.48 19.36
CA THR A 126 -26.37 9.08 19.95
C THR A 126 -26.95 8.31 21.14
N LYS A 127 -26.61 7.02 21.29
CA LYS A 127 -27.04 6.15 22.39
C LYS A 127 -25.94 5.89 23.43
N GLY A 128 -24.79 6.55 23.31
CA GLY A 128 -23.59 6.22 24.08
C GLY A 128 -22.84 5.01 23.51
N ALA A 129 -21.72 4.68 24.14
CA ALA A 129 -20.92 3.51 23.80
C ALA A 129 -20.15 3.00 25.01
N GLU A 130 -19.90 1.70 25.03
CA GLU A 130 -18.82 1.14 25.83
C GLU A 130 -17.69 0.73 24.90
N VAL A 131 -16.60 1.49 24.89
CA VAL A 131 -15.48 1.34 23.96
C VAL A 131 -14.16 1.37 24.71
N TYR A 132 -13.20 0.57 24.26
CA TYR A 132 -11.83 0.53 24.78
C TYR A 132 -10.82 0.64 23.65
N ARG A 133 -9.69 1.30 23.93
CA ARG A 133 -8.53 1.31 23.03
C ARG A 133 -7.65 0.12 23.35
N ASP A 134 -7.57 -0.82 22.42
CA ASP A 134 -6.64 -1.93 22.48
C ASP A 134 -5.38 -1.59 21.64
N ALA A 135 -4.28 -2.33 21.85
CA ALA A 135 -3.01 -2.08 21.14
C ALA A 135 -3.12 -2.17 19.60
N ASP A 136 -4.09 -2.94 19.13
CA ASP A 136 -4.36 -3.23 17.72
C ASP A 136 -5.59 -2.52 17.17
N GLY A 137 -6.38 -1.77 17.95
CA GLY A 137 -7.55 -1.04 17.43
C GLY A 137 -8.59 -0.70 18.50
N PHE A 138 -9.85 -0.61 18.10
CA PHE A 138 -10.96 -0.37 19.01
C PHE A 138 -11.69 -1.67 19.35
N ARG A 139 -12.07 -1.80 20.62
CA ARG A 139 -12.99 -2.83 21.10
C ARG A 139 -14.27 -2.17 21.58
N LEU A 140 -15.36 -2.42 20.86
CA LEU A 140 -16.68 -1.87 21.12
C LEU A 140 -17.53 -2.97 21.78
N VAL A 141 -17.75 -2.83 23.09
CA VAL A 141 -18.57 -3.76 23.87
C VAL A 141 -20.04 -3.54 23.57
N SER A 142 -20.46 -2.28 23.46
CA SER A 142 -21.82 -1.92 23.05
C SER A 142 -21.89 -0.51 22.46
N GLY A 143 -22.96 -0.22 21.72
CA GLY A 143 -23.26 1.11 21.18
C GLY A 143 -22.53 1.40 19.87
N SER A 144 -22.16 2.66 19.68
CA SER A 144 -21.43 3.11 18.49
C SER A 144 -20.45 4.23 18.78
N ILE A 145 -19.41 4.32 17.96
CA ILE A 145 -18.50 5.45 17.93
C ILE A 145 -18.66 6.19 16.61
N VAL A 146 -18.55 7.51 16.67
CA VAL A 146 -18.76 8.41 15.56
C VAL A 146 -17.56 9.33 15.44
N GLN A 147 -17.13 9.56 14.20
CA GLN A 147 -16.26 10.66 13.85
C GLN A 147 -17.00 11.57 12.86
N LEU A 148 -17.04 12.85 13.18
CA LEU A 148 -17.52 13.87 12.26
C LEU A 148 -16.31 14.42 11.51
N VAL A 149 -16.32 14.21 10.20
CA VAL A 149 -15.20 14.52 9.33
C VAL A 149 -15.57 15.74 8.49
N PRO A 150 -14.72 16.79 8.41
CA PRO A 150 -15.03 17.94 7.57
C PRO A 150 -15.27 17.52 6.13
N ASN A 151 -16.41 17.94 5.57
CA ASN A 151 -16.79 17.59 4.22
C ASN A 151 -16.09 18.51 3.21
N ASN A 152 -14.88 18.12 2.81
CA ASN A 152 -14.13 18.78 1.74
C ASN A 152 -14.28 18.07 0.39
N VAL A 153 -15.24 17.15 0.29
CA VAL A 153 -15.53 16.37 -0.92
C VAL A 153 -16.64 17.08 -1.69
N ASP A 154 -16.54 17.13 -3.01
CA ASP A 154 -17.61 17.70 -3.84
C ASP A 154 -18.94 16.94 -3.60
N PRO A 155 -20.10 17.60 -3.69
CA PRO A 155 -21.38 16.90 -3.53
C PRO A 155 -21.59 15.78 -4.56
N ASN A 156 -22.29 14.71 -4.16
CA ASN A 156 -22.62 13.53 -4.96
C ASN A 156 -21.45 12.60 -5.33
N GLN A 157 -20.27 12.79 -4.73
CA GLN A 157 -19.15 11.87 -4.90
C GLN A 157 -19.36 10.60 -4.07
N PRO A 158 -18.92 9.43 -4.55
CA PRO A 158 -19.05 8.20 -3.79
C PRO A 158 -18.12 8.23 -2.58
N LEU A 159 -18.69 8.03 -1.39
CA LEU A 159 -17.99 7.82 -0.14
C LEU A 159 -18.03 6.34 0.21
N ARG A 160 -16.89 5.79 0.58
CA ARG A 160 -16.80 4.39 0.96
C ARG A 160 -16.01 4.22 2.24
N GLY A 161 -16.56 3.36 3.10
CA GLY A 161 -16.00 2.98 4.37
C GLY A 161 -15.29 1.63 4.27
N ASN A 162 -14.25 1.45 5.05
CA ASN A 162 -13.67 0.13 5.26
C ASN A 162 -13.08 0.03 6.67
N LEU A 163 -12.97 -1.19 7.18
CA LEU A 163 -12.26 -1.50 8.40
C LEU A 163 -11.72 -2.93 8.34
N THR A 164 -10.72 -3.23 9.16
CA THR A 164 -10.28 -4.61 9.39
C THR A 164 -11.00 -5.15 10.61
N ILE A 165 -11.82 -6.19 10.43
CA ILE A 165 -12.49 -6.90 11.53
C ILE A 165 -11.46 -7.82 12.19
N VAL A 166 -11.35 -7.73 13.52
CA VAL A 166 -10.57 -8.66 14.35
C VAL A 166 -11.50 -9.71 14.96
N SER A 167 -12.67 -9.29 15.47
CA SER A 167 -13.72 -10.19 15.97
C SER A 167 -15.10 -9.51 15.96
N GLY A 168 -16.16 -10.32 16.05
CA GLY A 168 -17.55 -9.82 16.03
C GLY A 168 -17.99 -9.36 14.64
N THR A 169 -19.06 -8.56 14.59
CA THR A 169 -19.69 -8.09 13.35
C THR A 169 -19.96 -6.58 13.39
N PRO A 170 -18.91 -5.74 13.48
CA PRO A 170 -19.10 -4.29 13.48
C PRO A 170 -19.76 -3.83 12.17
N GLN A 171 -20.60 -2.80 12.25
CA GLN A 171 -21.30 -2.22 11.11
C GLN A 171 -20.85 -0.78 10.91
N ILE A 172 -20.55 -0.41 9.66
CA ILE A 172 -20.23 0.95 9.26
C ILE A 172 -21.52 1.64 8.80
N GLN A 173 -21.67 2.90 9.17
CA GLN A 173 -22.64 3.81 8.57
C GLN A 173 -21.95 5.11 8.16
N ILE A 174 -22.31 5.62 6.98
CA ILE A 174 -21.81 6.89 6.45
C ILE A 174 -23.01 7.78 6.16
N ASN A 175 -23.11 8.93 6.82
CA ASN A 175 -24.27 9.82 6.79
C ASN A 175 -25.60 9.07 7.08
N GLY A 176 -25.55 8.09 7.98
CA GLY A 176 -26.68 7.20 8.31
C GLY A 176 -27.03 6.15 7.25
N GLY A 177 -26.33 6.15 6.11
CA GLY A 177 -26.39 5.11 5.09
C GLY A 177 -25.53 3.90 5.45
N THR A 178 -25.34 2.99 4.49
CA THR A 178 -24.48 1.81 4.62
C THR A 178 -22.99 2.15 4.46
N ASP A 179 -22.13 1.14 4.27
CA ASP A 179 -20.69 1.26 4.03
C ASP A 179 -20.32 1.95 2.70
N ILE A 180 -21.31 2.21 1.84
CA ILE A 180 -21.23 3.07 0.66
C ILE A 180 -22.38 4.08 0.68
N THR A 181 -22.06 5.35 0.42
CA THR A 181 -23.04 6.44 0.27
C THR A 181 -22.51 7.50 -0.70
N GLN A 182 -23.28 8.54 -0.97
CA GLN A 182 -22.78 9.73 -1.66
C GLN A 182 -22.55 10.86 -0.64
N SER A 183 -21.52 11.68 -0.88
CA SER A 183 -21.35 12.95 -0.18
C SER A 183 -22.57 13.85 -0.44
N ASP A 184 -22.98 14.57 0.59
CA ASP A 184 -24.02 15.58 0.51
C ASP A 184 -23.41 16.97 0.67
N SER A 185 -24.24 17.99 0.85
CA SER A 185 -23.81 19.37 1.11
C SER A 185 -23.70 19.70 2.60
N ALA A 186 -23.73 18.71 3.50
CA ALA A 186 -23.55 18.95 4.93
C ALA A 186 -22.10 19.36 5.22
N GLU A 187 -21.89 20.15 6.27
CA GLU A 187 -20.55 20.60 6.69
C GLU A 187 -19.64 19.42 7.11
N TYR A 188 -20.24 18.34 7.63
CA TYR A 188 -19.52 17.16 8.09
C TYR A 188 -20.09 15.89 7.48
N ILE A 189 -19.20 14.97 7.13
CA ILE A 189 -19.52 13.56 6.88
C ILE A 189 -19.54 12.85 8.24
N GLN A 190 -20.63 12.18 8.55
CA GLN A 190 -20.73 11.34 9.74
C GLN A 190 -20.25 9.92 9.40
N PHE A 191 -19.12 9.50 9.96
CA PHE A 191 -18.66 8.12 9.90
C PHE A 191 -18.90 7.44 11.25
N GLU A 192 -19.77 6.44 11.25
CA GLU A 192 -20.19 5.74 12.46
C GLU A 192 -19.84 4.26 12.37
N VAL A 193 -19.32 3.70 13.46
CA VAL A 193 -19.14 2.27 13.62
C VAL A 193 -19.90 1.80 14.84
N SER A 194 -20.83 0.89 14.63
CA SER A 194 -21.61 0.24 15.68
C SER A 194 -21.18 -1.21 15.85
N GLY A 195 -21.39 -1.76 17.04
CA GLY A 195 -20.99 -3.12 17.34
C GLY A 195 -21.44 -3.57 18.72
N ASP A 196 -21.51 -4.88 18.87
CA ASP A 196 -21.78 -5.57 20.13
C ASP A 196 -20.68 -6.62 20.29
N ASN A 197 -19.83 -6.43 21.30
CA ASN A 197 -18.63 -7.22 21.53
C ASN A 197 -17.74 -7.38 20.27
N SER A 198 -17.62 -6.30 19.49
CA SER A 198 -16.85 -6.25 18.25
C SER A 198 -15.47 -5.65 18.47
N LYS A 199 -14.49 -6.12 17.70
CA LYS A 199 -13.15 -5.57 17.67
C LYS A 199 -12.71 -5.33 16.25
N PHE A 200 -12.18 -4.14 15.99
CA PHE A 200 -11.82 -3.70 14.65
C PHE A 200 -10.67 -2.68 14.66
N THR A 201 -10.05 -2.49 13.51
CA THR A 201 -8.92 -1.58 13.34
C THR A 201 -8.84 -1.04 11.92
N LYS A 202 -7.89 -0.13 11.67
CA LYS A 202 -7.56 0.40 10.34
C LYS A 202 -8.81 0.96 9.64
N LEU A 203 -9.54 1.82 10.34
CA LEU A 203 -10.74 2.42 9.79
C LEU A 203 -10.39 3.38 8.66
N MET A 204 -11.23 3.38 7.65
CA MET A 204 -11.09 4.20 6.46
C MET A 204 -12.44 4.79 6.10
N LEU A 205 -12.41 6.08 5.81
CA LEU A 205 -13.43 6.78 5.03
C LEU A 205 -12.69 7.46 3.90
N ALA A 206 -13.13 7.25 2.67
CA ALA A 206 -12.55 7.94 1.54
C ALA A 206 -13.59 8.23 0.47
N GLU A 207 -13.31 9.25 -0.34
CA GLU A 207 -13.95 9.43 -1.64
C GLU A 207 -13.47 8.32 -2.58
N SER A 208 -14.31 7.32 -2.83
CA SER A 208 -13.96 6.20 -3.70
C SER A 208 -15.17 5.37 -4.11
N THR A 209 -15.14 4.86 -5.35
CA THR A 209 -16.05 3.78 -5.77
C THR A 209 -15.59 2.42 -5.26
N ASP A 210 -14.27 2.24 -5.11
CA ASP A 210 -13.65 0.99 -4.70
C ASP A 210 -13.43 0.95 -3.18
N LEU A 211 -13.29 -0.25 -2.61
CA LEU A 211 -13.11 -0.40 -1.17
C LEU A 211 -11.76 0.20 -0.76
N PRO A 212 -11.69 1.24 0.09
CA PRO A 212 -10.44 1.91 0.39
C PRO A 212 -9.49 1.02 1.19
N VAL A 213 -8.19 1.15 0.94
CA VAL A 213 -7.13 0.39 1.63
C VAL A 213 -6.38 1.30 2.60
N TYR A 214 -6.36 0.91 3.87
CA TYR A 214 -5.62 1.65 4.89
C TYR A 214 -4.11 1.63 4.65
N ARG A 215 -3.51 2.82 4.69
CA ARG A 215 -2.06 3.04 4.67
C ARG A 215 -1.69 3.88 5.87
N GLN A 216 -0.82 3.35 6.72
CA GLN A 216 -0.32 4.09 7.87
C GLN A 216 0.62 5.19 7.40
N ILE A 217 0.34 6.43 7.82
CA ILE A 217 1.25 7.56 7.64
C ILE A 217 2.31 7.56 8.74
N VAL A 218 3.49 8.10 8.43
CA VAL A 218 4.64 8.14 9.35
C VAL A 218 4.29 8.94 10.62
N ASP A 219 3.54 10.03 10.46
CA ASP A 219 3.12 10.91 11.53
C ASP A 219 1.58 11.04 11.51
N GLU A 220 0.91 10.18 12.27
CA GLU A 220 -0.55 10.25 12.47
C GLU A 220 -0.97 11.40 13.41
N LEU A 221 -0.03 12.05 14.11
CA LEU A 221 -0.31 13.16 15.04
C LEU A 221 -0.50 14.47 14.29
N THR A 222 0.36 14.75 13.30
CA THR A 222 0.33 16.02 12.55
C THR A 222 -1.07 16.36 12.00
N PRO A 223 -1.81 15.43 11.37
CA PRO A 223 -3.17 15.72 10.92
C PRO A 223 -4.18 15.95 12.04
N CYS A 224 -3.94 15.43 13.26
CA CYS A 224 -4.81 15.62 14.42
C CYS A 224 -4.67 17.03 15.02
N LEU A 225 -3.49 17.66 14.90
CA LEU A 225 -3.18 18.96 15.51
C LEU A 225 -4.12 20.10 15.08
N ARG A 226 -4.69 20.03 13.88
CA ARG A 226 -5.66 21.02 13.40
C ARG A 226 -7.02 20.92 14.11
N PHE A 227 -7.33 19.79 14.75
CA PHE A 227 -8.59 19.57 15.44
C PHE A 227 -8.43 19.73 16.94
N LEU A 228 -7.30 19.28 17.49
CA LEU A 228 -7.01 19.41 18.90
C LEU A 228 -5.53 19.71 19.10
N TYR A 229 -5.25 20.80 19.81
CA TYR A 229 -3.90 21.16 20.21
C TYR A 229 -3.84 21.24 21.73
N VAL A 230 -2.98 20.42 22.33
CA VAL A 230 -2.71 20.42 23.77
C VAL A 230 -1.25 20.72 23.96
N GLU A 231 -0.97 21.76 24.75
CA GLU A 231 0.38 22.13 25.10
C GLU A 231 0.47 22.40 26.59
N ASP A 232 1.30 21.61 27.26
CA ASP A 232 1.73 21.88 28.63
C ASP A 232 3.01 22.70 28.61
N LYS A 233 3.13 23.65 29.55
CA LYS A 233 4.38 24.39 29.72
C LYS A 233 5.47 23.40 30.15
N SER A 234 6.45 23.16 29.29
CA SER A 234 7.62 22.38 29.67
C SER A 234 8.41 23.17 30.73
N GLU A 235 8.79 22.52 31.83
CA GLU A 235 9.62 23.12 32.89
C GLU A 235 10.99 23.60 32.36
N SER A 236 11.40 23.10 31.19
CA SER A 236 12.73 23.32 30.59
C SER A 236 12.80 24.33 29.45
N SER A 237 11.67 24.88 28.96
CA SER A 237 11.69 25.80 27.81
C SER A 237 10.94 27.10 28.07
N ASN A 238 11.67 28.21 28.14
CA ASN A 238 11.13 29.58 28.07
C ASN A 238 10.55 29.91 26.67
N ALA A 239 10.24 28.92 25.82
CA ALA A 239 10.25 29.10 24.37
C ALA A 239 8.89 29.20 23.67
N ASN A 240 7.77 28.76 24.25
CA ASN A 240 6.56 28.54 23.42
C ASN A 240 5.41 29.54 23.60
N TRP A 241 5.46 30.36 24.64
CA TRP A 241 4.44 31.39 24.89
C TRP A 241 5.08 32.75 24.69
N VAL A 242 4.92 33.36 23.52
CA VAL A 242 5.48 34.70 23.26
C VAL A 242 4.60 35.73 23.96
N ALA A 243 4.86 35.95 25.25
CA ALA A 243 4.32 37.08 25.99
C ALA A 243 5.10 38.34 25.61
N LEU A 244 4.47 39.27 24.89
CA LEU A 244 5.03 40.60 24.63
C LEU A 244 4.60 41.52 25.78
N THR A 245 5.46 41.70 26.77
CA THR A 245 5.18 42.63 27.87
C THR A 245 5.29 44.07 27.35
N TYR A 246 4.18 44.81 27.35
CA TYR A 246 4.17 46.26 27.06
C TYR A 246 3.85 47.01 28.35
N VAL A 247 4.85 47.66 28.96
CA VAL A 247 4.65 48.42 30.21
C VAL A 247 4.12 49.81 29.85
N HIS A 248 2.82 50.04 30.03
CA HIS A 248 2.27 51.40 30.13
C HIS A 248 2.16 51.80 31.60
N SER A 249 2.61 53.02 31.91
CA SER A 249 3.16 53.45 33.20
C SER A 249 2.19 53.60 34.39
N THR A 250 0.98 53.02 34.36
CA THR A 250 0.03 53.19 35.49
C THR A 250 -0.81 51.96 35.86
N ALA A 251 -0.85 50.90 35.03
CA ALA A 251 -1.39 49.59 35.41
C ALA A 251 -0.64 48.51 34.61
N ALA A 252 -0.08 47.50 35.29
CA ALA A 252 0.73 46.47 34.65
C ALA A 252 -0.15 45.45 33.90
N SER A 253 -0.69 45.83 32.74
CA SER A 253 -1.29 44.88 31.80
C SER A 253 -0.20 44.24 30.94
N SER A 254 -0.16 42.92 30.87
CA SER A 254 0.70 42.13 29.99
C SER A 254 -0.15 41.56 28.86
N TRP A 255 0.39 41.61 27.63
CA TRP A 255 -0.31 41.12 26.43
C TRP A 255 0.48 39.94 25.87
N GLY A 256 -0.21 38.91 25.41
CA GLY A 256 0.44 37.71 24.92
C GLY A 256 -0.24 37.14 23.70
N ASN A 257 0.55 36.42 22.90
CA ASN A 257 0.06 35.66 21.77
C ASN A 257 0.59 34.24 21.85
N ILE A 258 -0.29 33.31 21.53
CA ILE A 258 0.00 31.89 21.46
C ILE A 258 -0.33 31.46 20.05
N SER A 259 0.68 31.19 19.24
CA SER A 259 0.48 30.71 17.88
C SER A 259 0.37 29.19 17.88
N PHE A 260 -0.61 28.67 17.15
CA PHE A 260 -0.71 27.23 16.94
C PHE A 260 0.29 26.79 15.86
N PRO A 261 0.85 25.57 15.96
CA PRO A 261 1.78 25.05 14.95
C PRO A 261 1.09 24.81 13.59
N VAL A 262 -0.23 24.64 13.58
CA VAL A 262 -1.07 24.43 12.40
C VAL A 262 -2.31 25.31 12.53
N VAL A 263 -2.85 25.79 11.40
CA VAL A 263 -4.14 26.47 11.40
C VAL A 263 -5.22 25.47 11.80
N MET A 264 -5.93 25.77 12.89
CA MET A 264 -7.03 24.97 13.40
C MET A 264 -8.17 24.90 12.38
N HIS A 265 -8.92 23.80 12.42
CA HIS A 265 -9.99 23.52 11.47
C HIS A 265 -11.09 24.59 11.51
N THR A 266 -11.49 24.98 12.72
CA THR A 266 -12.38 26.11 13.02
C THR A 266 -11.74 26.98 14.10
N THR A 267 -12.41 28.07 14.51
CA THR A 267 -11.96 28.84 15.68
C THR A 267 -12.09 27.97 16.93
N PRO A 268 -10.99 27.59 17.59
CA PRO A 268 -11.06 26.63 18.70
C PRO A 268 -11.70 27.23 19.95
N ALA A 269 -12.34 26.39 20.74
CA ALA A 269 -12.58 26.67 22.15
C ALA A 269 -11.24 26.52 22.90
N CYS A 270 -10.76 27.60 23.51
CA CYS A 270 -9.50 27.56 24.25
C CYS A 270 -9.74 27.51 25.76
N GLN A 271 -9.15 26.49 26.40
CA GLN A 271 -9.02 26.42 27.85
C GLN A 271 -7.57 26.70 28.21
N ILE A 272 -7.35 27.76 28.98
CA ILE A 272 -6.02 28.14 29.44
C ILE A 272 -5.98 27.91 30.95
N THR A 273 -5.12 26.99 31.37
CA THR A 273 -4.86 26.76 32.80
C THR A 273 -3.69 27.63 33.21
N THR A 274 -3.88 28.37 34.29
CA THR A 274 -2.89 29.30 34.79
C THR A 274 -2.33 28.84 36.14
N SER A 275 -1.07 29.16 36.42
CA SER A 275 -0.50 29.03 37.75
C SER A 275 -1.25 29.95 38.71
N SER A 276 -1.58 29.43 39.89
CA SER A 276 -2.43 30.04 40.93
C SER A 276 -2.37 31.58 40.98
N GLY A 277 -3.50 32.20 40.65
CA GLY A 277 -3.76 33.63 40.82
C GLY A 277 -3.61 34.51 39.58
N LEU A 278 -3.33 33.96 38.40
CA LEU A 278 -3.34 34.71 37.16
C LEU A 278 -4.76 34.78 36.57
N SER A 279 -5.25 36.00 36.33
CA SER A 279 -6.50 36.23 35.61
C SER A 279 -6.21 36.56 34.16
N LEU A 280 -7.00 35.97 33.26
CA LEU A 280 -7.00 36.34 31.84
C LEU A 280 -8.17 37.28 31.59
N THR A 281 -7.90 38.39 30.91
CA THR A 281 -8.91 39.35 30.45
C THR A 281 -8.81 39.49 28.94
N ASN A 282 -9.91 39.88 28.29
CA ASN A 282 -9.95 40.23 26.86
C ASN A 282 -9.29 39.21 25.91
N SER A 283 -9.61 37.91 26.07
CA SER A 283 -9.08 36.89 25.17
C SER A 283 -9.79 36.89 23.82
N VAL A 284 -9.02 36.99 22.73
CA VAL A 284 -9.51 36.85 21.35
C VAL A 284 -8.88 35.60 20.74
N VAL A 285 -9.72 34.67 20.31
CA VAL A 285 -9.27 33.42 19.69
C VAL A 285 -9.52 33.47 18.19
N THR A 286 -8.51 33.11 17.40
CA THR A 286 -8.60 32.91 15.96
C THR A 286 -8.10 31.50 15.61
N PRO A 287 -8.39 30.97 14.41
CA PRO A 287 -7.93 29.63 14.02
C PRO A 287 -6.41 29.43 14.04
N ASN A 288 -5.60 30.49 14.10
CA ASN A 288 -4.14 30.41 14.10
C ASN A 288 -3.49 30.86 15.42
N ARG A 289 -4.23 31.45 16.35
CA ARG A 289 -3.66 31.93 17.62
C ARG A 289 -4.70 32.26 18.69
N VAL A 290 -4.23 32.33 19.92
CA VAL A 290 -4.93 33.00 21.03
C VAL A 290 -4.20 34.29 21.37
N HIS A 291 -4.94 35.39 21.37
CA HIS A 291 -4.52 36.65 21.95
C HIS A 291 -5.11 36.78 23.35
N TYR A 292 -4.32 37.20 24.33
CA TYR A 292 -4.79 37.36 25.70
C TYR A 292 -4.17 38.58 26.37
N GLU A 293 -4.92 39.18 27.30
CA GLU A 293 -4.42 40.15 28.26
C GLU A 293 -4.38 39.48 29.64
N SER A 294 -3.37 39.82 30.45
CA SER A 294 -3.22 39.31 31.80
C SER A 294 -2.58 40.35 32.71
N ASP A 295 -2.88 40.27 34.00
CA ASP A 295 -2.21 41.04 35.05
C ASP A 295 -0.76 40.56 35.32
N ARG A 296 -0.35 39.42 34.76
CA ARG A 296 0.99 38.83 34.94
C ARG A 296 1.52 38.17 33.65
N PRO A 297 2.78 38.38 33.27
CA PRO A 297 3.31 37.86 32.00
C PRO A 297 3.58 36.35 31.96
N ASN A 298 3.73 35.66 33.11
CA ASN A 298 4.40 34.35 33.19
C ASN A 298 3.62 33.20 33.83
N GLY A 299 2.28 33.23 33.80
CA GLY A 299 1.47 32.25 34.55
C GLY A 299 0.66 31.26 33.73
N ILE A 300 0.82 31.13 32.40
CA ILE A 300 0.14 30.05 31.67
C ILE A 300 0.90 28.74 31.90
N SER A 301 0.17 27.69 32.29
CA SER A 301 0.72 26.36 32.57
C SER A 301 0.27 25.30 31.58
N ARG A 302 -0.91 25.47 30.98
CA ARG A 302 -1.45 24.58 29.95
C ARG A 302 -2.41 25.33 29.04
N LEU A 303 -2.42 24.96 27.77
CA LEU A 303 -3.44 25.30 26.81
C LEU A 303 -4.05 24.03 26.24
N ILE A 304 -5.37 24.06 26.10
CA ILE A 304 -6.12 23.15 25.26
C ILE A 304 -6.87 24.03 24.26
N ALA A 305 -6.60 23.86 22.97
CA ALA A 305 -7.36 24.47 21.88
C ALA A 305 -8.12 23.36 21.15
N ASP A 306 -9.43 23.33 21.33
CA ASP A 306 -10.32 22.30 20.78
C ASP A 306 -11.16 22.88 19.64
N ALA A 307 -10.86 22.43 18.42
CA ALA A 307 -11.59 22.76 17.19
C ALA A 307 -12.32 21.53 16.63
N ARG A 308 -12.62 20.53 17.48
CA ARG A 308 -13.41 19.36 17.08
C ARG A 308 -14.90 19.74 16.95
N PRO A 309 -15.63 19.09 16.03
CA PRO A 309 -17.06 19.32 15.78
C PRO A 309 -18.05 18.68 16.77
#